data_AF-A0A9D0W139-F1
#
_entry.id   AF-A0A9D0W139-F1
#
_cell.length_a   1.000
_cell.length_b   1.000
_cell.length_c   1.000
_cell.angle_alpha   90.00
_cell.angle_beta   90.00
_cell.angle_gamma   90.00
#
_symmetry.space_group_name_H-M   'P 1'
#
loop_
_entity.id
_entity.type
_entity.pdbx_description
1 polymer ?
#
loop_
_entity_poly.entity_id
_entity_poly.type
_entity_poly.pdbx_seq_one_letter_code
_entity_poly.pdbx_strand_id
1 'polypeptide(L)'
;MKPFLPGAACAMLSALPSLPAAAAFIGVLPLTPGGTDYQAYYDDQLDITWAANASLNGADTWDNQMAWVAGLSIGGVGGWRLPNMDVDGDGTIVDCTSVTQTTCKDNEYGHLFAYGAGMTLGGGITTANPGPFSNVDPLRYWAGTGLAGDSSRAWFHTFNFGVSGTNLKTSQDPAWAVHAGNVSAIPVPATLWLLGSGLLGLAGMAGRKSA
;
A
#
# COMPACT_ATOMS: atom_id res chain seq x y z
N MET A 1 39.75 -40.18 52.73
CA MET A 1 39.88 -39.42 51.47
C MET A 1 39.12 -40.15 50.38
N LYS A 2 37.99 -39.60 49.93
CA LYS A 2 37.23 -40.01 48.73
C LYS A 2 36.80 -38.71 48.03
N PRO A 3 37.06 -38.53 46.73
CA PRO A 3 36.86 -37.24 46.08
C PRO A 3 35.42 -37.06 45.57
N PHE A 4 34.98 -35.80 45.64
CA PHE A 4 33.78 -35.25 45.02
C PHE A 4 33.95 -35.14 43.50
N LEU A 5 32.92 -35.46 42.72
CA LEU A 5 32.78 -35.13 41.29
C LEU A 5 31.61 -34.14 41.14
N PRO A 6 31.81 -32.94 40.58
CA PRO A 6 30.71 -32.03 40.27
C PRO A 6 30.12 -32.37 38.90
N GLY A 7 28.78 -32.43 38.83
CA GLY A 7 28.04 -32.64 37.58
C GLY A 7 28.09 -31.40 36.69
N ALA A 8 28.49 -31.60 35.43
CA ALA A 8 28.39 -30.58 34.39
C ALA A 8 26.97 -30.56 33.82
N ALA A 9 26.25 -29.46 34.02
CA ALA A 9 24.97 -29.21 33.37
C ALA A 9 25.22 -28.78 31.92
N CYS A 10 24.85 -29.63 30.98
CA CYS A 10 24.88 -29.35 29.54
C CYS A 10 23.69 -28.44 29.20
N ALA A 11 23.93 -27.15 28.96
CA ALA A 11 22.92 -26.22 28.46
C ALA A 11 22.70 -26.49 26.97
N MET A 12 21.63 -27.21 26.63
CA MET A 12 21.17 -27.30 25.24
C MET A 12 20.58 -25.95 24.83
N LEU A 13 21.33 -25.20 24.02
CA LEU A 13 20.84 -24.01 23.34
C LEU A 13 19.89 -24.46 22.22
N SER A 14 18.59 -24.50 22.51
CA SER A 14 17.56 -24.80 21.52
C SER A 14 17.49 -23.67 20.50
N ALA A 15 18.02 -23.89 19.30
CA ALA A 15 17.77 -23.05 18.15
C ALA A 15 16.28 -23.18 17.77
N LEU A 16 15.49 -22.14 18.09
CA LEU A 16 14.13 -22.03 17.60
C LEU A 16 14.20 -21.86 16.08
N PRO A 17 13.47 -22.67 15.28
CA PRO A 17 13.40 -22.47 13.85
C PRO A 17 12.75 -21.10 13.58
N SER A 18 13.45 -20.23 12.87
CA SER A 18 12.89 -18.98 12.36
C SER A 18 11.79 -19.35 11.38
N LEU A 19 10.53 -19.15 11.77
CA LEU A 19 9.42 -19.21 10.84
C LEU A 19 9.61 -18.08 9.81
N PRO A 20 9.36 -18.34 8.51
CA PRO A 20 9.35 -17.27 7.52
C PRO A 20 8.32 -16.22 7.96
N ALA A 21 8.69 -14.94 7.88
CA ALA A 21 7.76 -13.85 8.16
C ALA A 21 6.51 -14.04 7.28
N ALA A 22 5.32 -14.01 7.89
CA ALA A 22 4.08 -14.04 7.13
C ALA A 22 4.09 -12.86 6.14
N ALA A 23 3.78 -13.14 4.88
CA ALA A 23 3.68 -12.10 3.86
C ALA A 23 2.59 -11.10 4.29
N ALA A 24 2.96 -9.83 4.41
CA ALA A 24 2.11 -8.80 4.98
C ALA A 24 2.38 -7.47 4.31
N PHE A 25 1.30 -6.70 4.12
CA PHE A 25 1.38 -5.31 3.72
C PHE A 25 2.23 -4.51 4.70
N ILE A 26 3.14 -3.70 4.18
CA ILE A 26 4.07 -2.90 4.98
C ILE A 26 3.45 -1.51 5.18
N GLY A 27 3.08 -1.18 6.41
CA GLY A 27 2.54 0.13 6.75
C GLY A 27 3.53 1.27 6.47
N VAL A 28 3.06 2.29 5.77
CA VAL A 28 3.83 3.50 5.42
C VAL A 28 3.01 4.76 5.65
N LEU A 29 3.68 5.92 5.67
CA LEU A 29 3.05 7.23 5.91
C LEU A 29 2.23 7.26 7.21
N PRO A 30 2.82 6.95 8.38
CA PRO A 30 2.08 6.99 9.65
C PRO A 30 1.58 8.42 9.94
N LEU A 31 0.35 8.55 10.44
CA LEU A 31 -0.22 9.85 10.83
C LEU A 31 0.53 10.45 12.02
N THR A 32 1.04 9.59 12.92
CA THR A 32 1.86 10.01 14.05
C THR A 32 3.30 9.47 13.92
N PRO A 33 4.34 10.27 14.25
CA PRO A 33 5.72 9.79 14.19
C PRO A 33 5.92 8.54 15.08
N GLY A 34 6.28 7.41 14.46
CA GLY A 34 6.44 6.11 15.13
C GLY A 34 5.14 5.38 15.45
N GLY A 35 3.99 5.91 15.01
CA GLY A 35 2.68 5.26 15.13
C GLY A 35 2.45 4.15 14.10
N THR A 36 1.35 3.42 14.30
CA THR A 36 0.87 2.35 13.40
C THR A 36 -0.42 2.73 12.67
N ASP A 37 -0.80 3.99 12.76
CA ASP A 37 -1.92 4.62 12.06
C ASP A 37 -1.49 5.03 10.65
N TYR A 38 -1.24 4.01 9.82
CA TYR A 38 -0.72 4.18 8.46
C TYR A 38 -1.77 4.69 7.49
N GLN A 39 -1.39 5.66 6.66
CA GLN A 39 -2.24 6.20 5.59
C GLN A 39 -2.13 5.39 4.30
N ALA A 40 -1.12 4.54 4.17
CA ALA A 40 -0.92 3.69 3.02
C ALA A 40 -0.12 2.43 3.38
N TYR A 41 -0.16 1.45 2.50
CA TYR A 41 0.43 0.14 2.70
C TYR A 41 1.18 -0.30 1.44
N TYR A 42 2.48 -0.53 1.58
CA TYR A 42 3.34 -1.02 0.53
C TYR A 42 3.16 -2.53 0.34
N ASP A 43 3.03 -2.92 -0.93
CA ASP A 43 2.89 -4.28 -1.45
C ASP A 43 4.18 -4.64 -2.19
N ASP A 44 4.97 -5.54 -1.60
CA ASP A 44 6.25 -5.96 -2.15
C ASP A 44 6.13 -6.97 -3.31
N GLN A 45 4.94 -7.56 -3.50
CA GLN A 45 4.69 -8.48 -4.61
C GLN A 45 4.54 -7.72 -5.92
N LEU A 46 3.91 -6.55 -5.86
CA LEU A 46 3.63 -5.70 -7.02
C LEU A 46 4.59 -4.50 -7.12
N ASP A 47 5.37 -4.21 -6.07
CA ASP A 47 6.17 -2.99 -5.95
C ASP A 47 5.31 -1.74 -6.14
N ILE A 48 4.19 -1.68 -5.41
CA ILE A 48 3.26 -0.53 -5.37
C ILE A 48 2.82 -0.26 -3.93
N THR A 49 2.32 0.94 -3.67
CA THR A 49 1.70 1.28 -2.39
C THR A 49 0.21 1.56 -2.58
N TRP A 50 -0.64 0.89 -1.81
CA TRP A 50 -2.08 1.09 -1.74
C TRP A 50 -2.45 2.16 -0.71
N ALA A 51 -3.39 3.05 -1.01
CA ALA A 51 -3.97 3.91 0.01
C ALA A 51 -4.69 3.08 1.09
N ALA A 52 -4.60 3.46 2.37
CA ALA A 52 -5.23 2.73 3.47
C ALA A 52 -6.77 2.78 3.43
N ASN A 53 -7.34 3.81 2.81
CA ASN A 53 -8.77 3.97 2.58
C ASN A 53 -9.07 3.65 1.11
N ALA A 54 -9.77 2.55 0.87
CA ALA A 54 -10.08 2.05 -0.46
C ALA A 54 -10.99 2.99 -1.28
N SER A 55 -11.80 3.80 -0.61
CA SER A 55 -12.84 4.63 -1.22
C SER A 55 -12.65 6.10 -0.84
N LEU A 56 -11.40 6.59 -0.84
CA LEU A 56 -11.04 7.91 -0.31
C LEU A 56 -11.82 9.08 -0.96
N ASN A 57 -12.13 9.00 -2.25
CA ASN A 57 -12.91 10.02 -2.97
C ASN A 57 -14.43 9.76 -2.97
N GLY A 58 -14.89 8.63 -2.42
CA GLY A 58 -16.24 8.13 -2.68
C GLY A 58 -16.46 7.76 -4.16
N ALA A 59 -17.73 7.58 -4.53
CA ALA A 59 -18.12 7.20 -5.88
C ALA A 59 -18.23 8.41 -6.81
N ASP A 60 -17.66 8.29 -8.02
CA ASP A 60 -17.71 9.32 -9.05
C ASP A 60 -17.53 8.70 -10.44
N THR A 61 -17.68 9.50 -11.49
CA THR A 61 -17.40 9.13 -12.88
C THR A 61 -15.92 8.82 -13.08
N TRP A 62 -15.61 7.96 -14.05
CA TRP A 62 -14.24 7.52 -14.29
C TRP A 62 -13.28 8.69 -14.57
N ASP A 63 -13.71 9.64 -15.42
CA ASP A 63 -12.88 10.82 -15.73
C ASP A 63 -12.63 11.69 -14.49
N ASN A 64 -13.62 11.83 -13.61
CA ASN A 64 -13.46 12.56 -12.34
C ASN A 64 -12.53 11.81 -11.37
N GLN A 65 -12.60 10.48 -11.29
CA GLN A 65 -11.68 9.69 -10.46
C GLN A 65 -10.23 9.81 -10.97
N MET A 66 -10.03 9.77 -12.28
CA MET A 66 -8.71 9.98 -12.90
C MET A 66 -8.17 11.39 -12.61
N ALA A 67 -9.03 12.41 -12.68
CA ALA A 67 -8.65 13.78 -12.35
C ALA A 67 -8.33 13.96 -10.85
N TRP A 68 -9.14 13.36 -9.97
CA TRP A 68 -8.92 13.36 -8.53
C TRP A 68 -7.58 12.73 -8.17
N VAL A 69 -7.31 11.52 -8.66
CA VAL A 69 -6.11 10.78 -8.26
C VAL A 69 -4.83 11.46 -8.75
N ALA A 70 -4.88 12.14 -9.91
CA ALA A 70 -3.76 12.90 -10.44
C ALA A 70 -3.36 14.10 -9.54
N GLY A 71 -4.32 14.66 -8.79
CA GLY A 71 -4.09 15.72 -7.80
C GLY A 71 -3.92 15.24 -6.36
N LEU A 72 -4.04 13.93 -6.11
CA LEU A 72 -4.02 13.36 -4.77
C LEU A 72 -2.61 13.44 -4.16
N SER A 73 -2.58 13.82 -2.88
CA SER A 73 -1.39 13.74 -2.03
C SER A 73 -1.75 13.06 -0.71
N ILE A 74 -1.02 12.01 -0.35
CA ILE A 74 -1.18 11.28 0.91
C ILE A 74 0.14 11.41 1.69
N GLY A 75 0.08 11.88 2.93
CA GLY A 75 1.30 12.12 3.73
C GLY A 75 2.30 13.08 3.07
N GLY A 76 1.85 13.97 2.19
CA GLY A 76 2.69 14.88 1.40
C GLY A 76 3.30 14.28 0.13
N VAL A 77 3.04 13.00 -0.16
CA VAL A 77 3.51 12.30 -1.37
C VAL A 77 2.44 12.40 -2.44
N GLY A 78 2.75 13.03 -3.58
CA GLY A 78 1.91 13.02 -4.79
C GLY A 78 2.26 11.87 -5.73
N GLY A 79 1.70 11.84 -6.95
CA GLY A 79 2.02 10.81 -7.95
C GLY A 79 1.15 9.55 -7.86
N TRP A 80 0.00 9.65 -7.21
CA TRP A 80 -0.97 8.56 -7.12
C TRP A 80 -1.68 8.38 -8.47
N ARG A 81 -2.13 7.14 -8.72
CA ARG A 81 -2.92 6.73 -9.88
C ARG A 81 -3.98 5.73 -9.48
N LEU A 82 -4.91 5.44 -10.39
CA LEU A 82 -5.75 4.27 -10.25
C LEU A 82 -4.96 2.99 -10.60
N PRO A 83 -5.41 1.81 -10.13
CA PRO A 83 -4.70 0.57 -10.38
C PRO A 83 -4.82 0.15 -11.84
N ASN A 84 -3.78 -0.47 -12.37
CA ASN A 84 -3.74 -0.97 -13.74
C ASN A 84 -4.14 -2.45 -13.76
N MET A 85 -5.05 -2.81 -14.66
CA MET A 85 -5.52 -4.17 -14.87
C MET A 85 -4.87 -4.87 -16.08
N ASP A 86 -3.98 -4.17 -16.78
CA ASP A 86 -3.22 -4.59 -17.96
C ASP A 86 -1.82 -3.94 -17.87
N VAL A 87 -0.98 -4.48 -16.99
CA VAL A 87 0.33 -3.89 -16.66
C VAL A 87 1.32 -4.04 -17.82
N ASP A 88 1.27 -5.17 -18.54
CA ASP A 88 2.13 -5.41 -19.70
C ASP A 88 1.65 -4.70 -20.98
N GLY A 89 0.38 -4.29 -21.03
CA GLY A 89 -0.20 -3.48 -22.10
C GLY A 89 -0.56 -4.29 -23.35
N ASP A 90 -0.77 -5.60 -23.23
CA ASP A 90 -1.13 -6.46 -24.35
C ASP A 90 -2.63 -6.40 -24.73
N GLY A 91 -3.44 -5.74 -23.90
CA GLY A 91 -4.89 -5.57 -24.08
C GLY A 91 -5.74 -6.70 -23.48
N THR A 92 -5.14 -7.64 -22.75
CA THR A 92 -5.80 -8.79 -22.14
C THR A 92 -5.90 -8.62 -20.64
N ILE A 93 -7.13 -8.59 -20.10
CA ILE A 93 -7.31 -8.55 -18.65
C ILE A 93 -7.26 -9.96 -18.07
N VAL A 94 -6.26 -10.22 -17.23
CA VAL A 94 -6.08 -11.51 -16.54
C VAL A 94 -7.15 -11.72 -15.46
N ASP A 95 -7.79 -12.90 -15.45
CA ASP A 95 -8.64 -13.37 -14.35
C ASP A 95 -7.81 -14.08 -13.28
N CYS A 96 -7.48 -13.33 -12.24
CA CYS A 96 -6.69 -13.78 -11.09
C CYS A 96 -7.32 -14.88 -10.22
N THR A 97 -8.60 -15.21 -10.40
CA THR A 97 -9.26 -16.25 -9.60
C THR A 97 -8.89 -17.68 -10.03
N SER A 98 -8.24 -17.83 -11.18
CA SER A 98 -7.92 -19.13 -11.79
C SER A 98 -6.47 -19.27 -12.28
N VAL A 99 -5.66 -18.21 -12.20
CA VAL A 99 -4.26 -18.22 -12.66
C VAL A 99 -3.27 -18.17 -11.49
N THR A 100 -1.99 -18.45 -11.79
CA THR A 100 -0.90 -18.32 -10.82
C THR A 100 -0.68 -16.86 -10.38
N GLN A 101 -0.09 -16.69 -9.19
CA GLN A 101 0.23 -15.36 -8.65
C GLN A 101 1.12 -14.55 -9.60
N THR A 102 2.08 -15.19 -10.26
CA THR A 102 2.99 -14.54 -11.21
C THR A 102 2.25 -13.98 -12.42
N THR A 103 1.36 -14.76 -13.03
CA THR A 103 0.51 -14.28 -14.15
C THR A 103 -0.43 -13.18 -13.69
N CYS A 104 -0.95 -13.30 -12.48
CA CYS A 104 -1.89 -12.34 -11.91
C CYS A 104 -1.28 -10.96 -11.62
N LYS A 105 0.05 -10.82 -11.55
CA LYS A 105 0.70 -9.51 -11.36
C LYS A 105 0.39 -8.51 -12.47
N ASP A 106 -0.08 -9.00 -13.62
CA ASP A 106 -0.55 -8.15 -14.72
C ASP A 106 -1.85 -7.41 -14.41
N ASN A 107 -2.62 -7.85 -13.41
CA ASN A 107 -3.84 -7.21 -12.95
C ASN A 107 -3.75 -6.85 -11.47
N GLU A 108 -3.40 -5.60 -11.16
CA GLU A 108 -3.14 -5.15 -9.78
C GLU A 108 -4.34 -5.35 -8.85
N TYR A 109 -5.57 -5.09 -9.32
CA TYR A 109 -6.77 -5.33 -8.52
C TYR A 109 -7.06 -6.82 -8.34
N GLY A 110 -6.94 -7.60 -9.41
CA GLY A 110 -7.11 -9.04 -9.35
C GLY A 110 -6.10 -9.69 -8.41
N HIS A 111 -4.86 -9.20 -8.39
CA HIS A 111 -3.82 -9.66 -7.48
C HIS A 111 -4.13 -9.30 -6.03
N LEU A 112 -4.52 -8.05 -5.77
CA LEU A 112 -4.96 -7.62 -4.44
C LEU A 112 -6.10 -8.50 -3.91
N PHE A 113 -7.10 -8.81 -4.75
CA PHE A 113 -8.24 -9.65 -4.38
C PHE A 113 -7.84 -11.13 -4.16
N ALA A 114 -7.08 -11.71 -5.08
CA ALA A 114 -6.81 -13.14 -5.10
C ALA A 114 -5.67 -13.56 -4.13
N TYR A 115 -4.66 -12.72 -3.99
CA TYR A 115 -3.40 -13.02 -3.30
C TYR A 115 -3.06 -12.03 -2.19
N GLY A 116 -3.47 -10.77 -2.32
CA GLY A 116 -3.08 -9.69 -1.41
C GLY A 116 -1.55 -9.55 -1.37
N ALA A 117 -0.99 -9.27 -0.19
CA ALA A 117 0.47 -9.24 0.00
C ALA A 117 1.12 -10.64 -0.07
N GLY A 118 0.36 -11.72 -0.25
CA GLY A 118 0.82 -13.10 -0.17
C GLY A 118 1.03 -13.79 -1.52
N MET A 119 1.19 -15.11 -1.44
CA MET A 119 1.33 -16.00 -2.60
C MET A 119 0.24 -17.09 -2.66
N THR A 120 -0.65 -17.14 -1.68
CA THR A 120 -1.71 -18.16 -1.58
C THR A 120 -2.99 -17.65 -2.21
N LEU A 121 -3.51 -18.37 -3.19
CA LEU A 121 -4.81 -18.07 -3.80
C LEU A 121 -5.93 -18.13 -2.75
N GLY A 122 -6.79 -17.11 -2.75
CA GLY A 122 -7.85 -16.93 -1.75
C GLY A 122 -7.38 -16.25 -0.46
N GLY A 123 -6.11 -15.85 -0.38
CA GLY A 123 -5.54 -15.12 0.76
C GLY A 123 -5.61 -13.60 0.64
N GLY A 124 -6.20 -13.07 -0.44
CA GLY A 124 -6.24 -11.64 -0.70
C GLY A 124 -7.35 -10.88 0.04
N ILE A 125 -7.59 -9.67 -0.45
CA ILE A 125 -8.49 -8.69 0.17
C ILE A 125 -9.91 -8.86 -0.34
N THR A 126 -10.85 -8.90 0.58
CA THR A 126 -12.29 -8.88 0.29
C THR A 126 -12.99 -7.95 1.26
N THR A 127 -14.28 -7.72 1.08
CA THR A 127 -15.07 -7.00 2.10
C THR A 127 -15.18 -7.73 3.43
N ALA A 128 -15.23 -9.06 3.40
CA ALA A 128 -15.29 -9.88 4.60
C ALA A 128 -13.92 -10.00 5.30
N ASN A 129 -12.85 -9.82 4.53
CA ASN A 129 -11.47 -9.83 5.01
C ASN A 129 -10.71 -8.64 4.39
N PRO A 130 -10.94 -7.41 4.88
CA PRO A 130 -10.35 -6.21 4.31
C PRO A 130 -8.86 -6.05 4.65
N GLY A 131 -8.31 -6.97 5.47
CA GLY A 131 -6.92 -6.88 5.93
C GLY A 131 -6.67 -5.55 6.66
N PRO A 132 -5.59 -4.82 6.32
CA PRO A 132 -5.26 -3.55 6.97
C PRO A 132 -6.05 -2.36 6.42
N PHE A 133 -6.93 -2.58 5.43
CA PHE A 133 -7.60 -1.53 4.69
C PHE A 133 -8.95 -1.16 5.29
N SER A 134 -9.35 0.09 5.07
CA SER A 134 -10.64 0.64 5.48
C SER A 134 -11.51 0.96 4.26
N ASN A 135 -12.83 0.97 4.47
CA ASN A 135 -13.84 1.29 3.46
C ASN A 135 -13.75 0.44 2.17
N VAL A 136 -13.38 -0.83 2.31
CA VAL A 136 -13.49 -1.84 1.24
C VAL A 136 -14.97 -2.19 1.07
N ASP A 137 -15.55 -1.76 -0.05
CA ASP A 137 -16.95 -1.92 -0.44
C ASP A 137 -17.14 -3.17 -1.32
N PRO A 138 -18.28 -3.87 -1.27
CA PRO A 138 -18.46 -5.11 -2.05
C PRO A 138 -18.65 -4.89 -3.54
N LEU A 139 -18.93 -3.66 -3.95
CA LEU A 139 -19.28 -3.33 -5.32
C LEU A 139 -18.03 -3.12 -6.18
N ARG A 140 -18.14 -2.25 -7.19
CA ARG A 140 -17.17 -2.06 -8.25
C ARG A 140 -16.20 -0.95 -7.87
N TYR A 141 -14.94 -1.13 -8.21
CA TYR A 141 -13.91 -0.11 -8.15
C TYR A 141 -13.37 0.18 -9.54
N TRP A 142 -13.33 1.45 -9.92
CA TRP A 142 -12.72 1.88 -11.17
C TRP A 142 -11.22 1.57 -11.19
N ALA A 143 -10.77 0.95 -12.27
CA ALA A 143 -9.36 0.85 -12.62
C ALA A 143 -8.93 2.02 -13.49
N GLY A 144 -7.62 2.27 -13.57
CA GLY A 144 -7.02 3.23 -14.51
C GLY A 144 -7.05 2.76 -15.97
N THR A 145 -7.47 1.52 -16.21
CA THR A 145 -7.47 0.88 -17.54
C THR A 145 -8.77 1.16 -18.30
N GLY A 146 -8.68 1.85 -19.44
CA GLY A 146 -9.80 2.03 -20.37
C GLY A 146 -10.05 0.78 -21.22
N LEU A 147 -11.25 0.64 -21.79
CA LEU A 147 -11.52 -0.46 -22.73
C LEU A 147 -10.95 -0.11 -24.12
N ALA A 148 -10.04 -0.94 -24.62
CA ALA A 148 -9.54 -0.82 -25.99
C ALA A 148 -10.70 -0.97 -27.01
N GLY A 149 -10.76 -0.07 -27.99
CA GLY A 149 -11.81 -0.07 -29.01
C GLY A 149 -13.14 0.59 -28.59
N ASP A 150 -13.30 0.96 -27.32
CA ASP A 150 -14.48 1.69 -26.83
C ASP A 150 -14.09 2.73 -25.77
N SER A 151 -13.93 3.99 -26.21
CA SER A 151 -13.53 5.10 -25.33
C SER A 151 -14.59 5.48 -24.29
N SER A 152 -15.83 4.99 -24.42
CA SER A 152 -16.92 5.29 -23.48
C SER A 152 -16.90 4.40 -22.23
N ARG A 153 -16.04 3.36 -22.22
CA ARG A 153 -16.01 2.35 -21.17
C ARG A 153 -14.62 2.23 -20.53
N ALA A 154 -14.62 1.85 -19.27
CA ALA A 154 -13.42 1.57 -18.50
C ALA A 154 -13.60 0.28 -17.70
N TRP A 155 -12.48 -0.31 -17.28
CA TRP A 155 -12.48 -1.51 -16.47
C TRP A 155 -12.76 -1.20 -15.00
N PHE A 156 -13.41 -2.15 -14.34
CA PHE A 156 -13.60 -2.18 -12.90
C PHE A 156 -13.28 -3.57 -12.36
N HIS A 157 -13.07 -3.65 -11.04
CA HIS A 157 -12.98 -4.91 -10.30
C HIS A 157 -13.93 -4.92 -9.09
N THR A 158 -14.44 -6.08 -8.68
CA THR A 158 -15.27 -6.21 -7.46
C THR A 158 -14.57 -6.97 -6.35
N PHE A 159 -14.77 -6.53 -5.10
CA PHE A 159 -14.13 -7.13 -3.93
C PHE A 159 -15.01 -8.14 -3.16
N ASN A 160 -16.21 -8.44 -3.66
CA ASN A 160 -17.04 -9.53 -3.14
C ASN A 160 -16.83 -10.88 -3.84
N PHE A 161 -16.54 -10.87 -5.14
CA PHE A 161 -16.47 -12.05 -5.99
C PHE A 161 -15.26 -12.04 -6.94
N GLY A 162 -14.46 -10.97 -6.97
CA GLY A 162 -13.27 -10.89 -7.82
C GLY A 162 -13.58 -10.70 -9.30
N VAL A 163 -14.72 -10.09 -9.63
CA VAL A 163 -15.16 -9.95 -11.02
C VAL A 163 -14.50 -8.72 -11.65
N SER A 164 -13.71 -8.97 -12.69
CA SER A 164 -13.23 -7.93 -13.61
C SER A 164 -14.25 -7.73 -14.73
N GLY A 165 -14.62 -6.48 -14.99
CA GLY A 165 -15.59 -6.16 -16.04
C GLY A 165 -15.44 -4.73 -16.52
N THR A 166 -16.32 -4.31 -17.41
CA THR A 166 -16.30 -2.96 -17.97
C THR A 166 -17.62 -2.25 -17.72
N ASN A 167 -17.56 -0.94 -17.53
CA ASN A 167 -18.75 -0.12 -17.31
C ASN A 167 -18.63 1.23 -18.05
N LEU A 168 -19.76 1.92 -18.26
CA LEU A 168 -19.76 3.25 -18.86
C LEU A 168 -19.04 4.23 -17.93
N LYS A 169 -18.12 5.03 -18.47
CA LYS A 169 -17.34 6.03 -17.71
C LYS A 169 -18.21 7.07 -17.00
N THR A 170 -19.46 7.24 -17.43
CA THR A 170 -20.48 8.11 -16.80
C THR A 170 -21.14 7.51 -15.56
N SER A 171 -20.87 6.23 -15.25
CA SER A 171 -21.35 5.60 -14.02
C SER A 171 -20.56 6.09 -12.80
N GLN A 172 -21.21 6.09 -11.64
CA GLN A 172 -20.58 6.46 -10.38
C GLN A 172 -20.08 5.20 -9.68
N ASP A 173 -18.77 5.01 -9.62
CA ASP A 173 -18.12 3.94 -8.88
C ASP A 173 -16.94 4.53 -8.08
N PRO A 174 -16.61 4.00 -6.89
CA PRO A 174 -15.41 4.41 -6.16
C PRO A 174 -14.13 3.97 -6.89
N ALA A 175 -12.99 4.48 -6.45
CA ALA A 175 -11.68 4.09 -6.97
C ALA A 175 -10.64 4.05 -5.85
N TRP A 176 -9.72 3.10 -5.94
CA TRP A 176 -8.70 2.86 -4.91
C TRP A 176 -7.33 3.32 -5.41
N ALA A 177 -6.81 4.40 -4.84
CA ALA A 177 -5.53 4.94 -5.26
C ALA A 177 -4.33 4.03 -4.93
N VAL A 178 -3.40 3.95 -5.88
CA VAL A 178 -2.08 3.32 -5.72
C VAL A 178 -0.97 4.27 -6.16
N HIS A 179 0.23 4.05 -5.64
CA HIS A 179 1.45 4.73 -6.04
C HIS A 179 2.50 3.69 -6.46
N ALA A 180 3.33 4.01 -7.45
CA ALA A 180 4.42 3.11 -7.85
C ALA A 180 5.51 3.05 -6.77
N GLY A 181 5.98 1.85 -6.43
CA GLY A 181 7.01 1.63 -5.42
C GLY A 181 6.59 1.95 -3.99
N ASN A 182 7.56 1.85 -3.09
CA ASN A 182 7.40 2.17 -1.67
C ASN A 182 7.46 3.69 -1.42
N VAL A 183 6.38 4.24 -0.87
CA VAL A 183 6.34 5.65 -0.45
C VAL A 183 6.76 5.81 1.01
N SER A 184 8.05 6.10 1.22
CA SER A 184 8.56 6.52 2.52
C SER A 184 8.32 8.03 2.70
N ALA A 185 7.59 8.41 3.76
CA ALA A 185 7.70 9.77 4.27
C ALA A 185 9.11 9.90 4.83
N ILE A 186 10.00 10.59 4.11
CA ILE A 186 11.31 10.98 4.65
C ILE A 186 11.01 11.82 5.89
N PRO A 187 11.34 11.37 7.12
CA PRO A 187 11.26 12.24 8.27
C PRO A 187 12.21 13.39 7.96
N VAL A 188 11.69 14.62 7.85
CA VAL A 188 12.55 15.80 7.69
C VAL A 188 13.56 15.71 8.82
N PRO A 189 14.87 15.55 8.54
CA PRO A 189 15.80 15.16 9.58
C PRO A 189 15.72 16.18 10.70
N ALA A 190 15.76 15.74 11.96
CA ALA A 190 15.73 16.63 13.13
C ALA A 190 16.79 17.75 13.07
N THR A 191 17.78 17.63 12.18
CA THR A 191 18.71 18.69 11.81
C THR A 191 18.01 19.95 11.29
N LEU A 192 16.89 19.91 10.56
CA LEU A 192 16.18 21.13 10.16
C LEU A 192 15.64 21.92 11.36
N TRP A 193 15.15 21.21 12.38
CA TRP A 193 14.70 21.82 13.64
C TRP A 193 15.88 22.33 14.48
N LEU A 194 17.02 21.63 14.47
CA LEU A 194 18.27 22.08 15.10
C LEU A 194 18.89 23.29 14.38
N LEU A 195 18.83 23.37 13.06
CA LEU A 195 19.30 24.54 12.31
C LEU A 195 18.40 25.76 12.60
N GLY A 196 17.08 25.59 12.64
CA GLY A 196 16.15 26.66 12.99
C GLY A 196 16.32 27.18 14.42
N SER A 197 16.49 26.29 15.40
CA SER A 197 16.73 26.68 16.80
C SER A 197 18.16 27.17 17.07
N GLY A 198 19.15 26.63 16.39
CA GLY A 198 20.56 27.06 16.48
C GLY A 198 20.80 28.47 15.93
N LEU A 199 20.18 28.83 14.80
CA LEU A 199 20.28 30.17 14.20
C LEU A 199 19.64 31.26 15.09
N LEU A 200 18.51 30.97 15.73
CA LEU A 200 17.88 31.89 16.69
C LEU A 200 18.73 32.06 17.95
N GLY A 201 19.38 31.00 18.43
CA GLY A 201 20.33 31.08 19.55
C GLY A 201 21.57 31.94 19.24
N LEU A 202 22.14 31.81 18.05
CA LEU A 202 23.31 32.58 17.60
C LEU A 202 22.99 34.08 17.40
N ALA A 203 21.81 34.42 16.88
CA ALA A 203 21.38 35.82 16.74
C ALA A 203 21.19 36.51 18.11
N GLY A 204 20.72 35.79 19.13
CA GLY A 204 20.57 36.31 20.49
C GLY A 204 21.91 36.57 21.21
N MET A 205 22.97 35.84 20.87
CA MET A 205 24.30 36.01 21.47
C MET A 205 25.10 37.16 20.82
N ALA A 206 24.88 37.44 19.53
CA ALA A 206 25.54 38.54 18.83
C ALA A 206 25.05 39.93 19.30
N GLY A 207 23.83 40.03 19.86
CA GLY A 207 23.28 41.29 20.39
C GLY A 207 23.79 41.71 21.77
N ARG A 208 24.61 40.90 22.45
CA ARG A 208 25.05 41.15 23.84
C ARG A 208 26.38 41.88 24.01
N LYS A 209 26.96 42.46 22.95
CA LYS A 209 28.11 43.36 23.07
C LYS A 209 27.76 44.78 22.65
N SER A 210 27.14 45.53 23.57
CA SER A 210 27.30 46.98 23.77
C SER A 210 26.41 47.43 24.94
N ALA A 211 26.91 47.28 26.16
CA ALA A 211 26.60 48.09 27.33
C ALA A 211 27.68 47.84 28.39
#